data_AF-T0HBW5-F1
#
_entry.id   AF-T0HBW5-F1
#
_cell.length_a   1.000
_cell.length_b   1.000
_cell.length_c   1.000
_cell.angle_alpha   90.00
_cell.angle_beta   90.00
_cell.angle_gamma   90.00
#
_symmetry.space_group_name_H-M   'P 1'
#
loop_
_entity.id
_entity.type
_entity.pdbx_description
1 polymer ?
#
loop_
_entity_poly.entity_id
_entity_poly.type
_entity_poly.pdbx_seq_one_letter_code
_entity_poly.pdbx_strand_id
1 'polypeptide(L)'
;MDQDHDQFSNPRTDAAWDEQKRQHAKLLRASLEQEIAELEGKLAPRSMDEIMAALSRCLTLTAPTGMSQEDRLEWLTIAAPELADLPSMLFDDACAHARKTCDHPAKIIPAILKFEPSAYWCGPAHARKLLADAKAKLANIDAPRLQQTVDETEKHEVGSGMKDLLRDLMKNTEASL
;
A
#
# COMPACT_ATOMS: atom_id res chain seq x y z
N MET A 1 -39.96 49.71 -20.65
CA MET A 1 -38.73 50.16 -19.98
C MET A 1 -38.64 49.39 -18.67
N ASP A 2 -37.62 48.54 -18.64
CA ASP A 2 -36.88 48.05 -17.48
C ASP A 2 -37.62 47.19 -16.45
N GLN A 3 -37.72 45.89 -16.78
CA GLN A 3 -37.69 44.83 -15.77
C GLN A 3 -36.23 44.43 -15.60
N ASP A 4 -35.58 45.01 -14.60
CA ASP A 4 -34.21 44.64 -14.21
C ASP A 4 -34.19 43.19 -13.72
N HIS A 5 -33.60 42.35 -14.57
CA HIS A 5 -33.22 40.98 -14.30
C HIS A 5 -32.07 40.94 -13.29
N ASP A 6 -32.38 40.93 -11.99
CA ASP A 6 -31.37 40.72 -10.94
C ASP A 6 -31.81 39.70 -9.88
N GLN A 7 -32.34 38.56 -10.33
CA GLN A 7 -32.76 37.45 -9.45
C GLN A 7 -31.80 36.25 -9.40
N PHE A 8 -30.67 36.27 -10.12
CA PHE A 8 -29.72 35.16 -10.15
C PHE A 8 -28.41 35.40 -9.39
N SER A 9 -28.30 36.45 -8.59
CA SER A 9 -27.23 36.57 -7.60
C SER A 9 -27.62 35.80 -6.34
N ASN A 10 -27.55 34.47 -6.40
CA ASN A 10 -27.76 33.60 -5.24
C ASN A 10 -26.43 33.52 -4.45
N PRO A 11 -26.22 34.27 -3.35
CA PRO A 11 -24.91 34.38 -2.69
C PRO A 11 -24.64 33.20 -1.73
N ARG A 12 -25.26 32.04 -1.94
CA ARG A 12 -25.48 31.01 -0.92
C ARG A 12 -25.30 29.60 -1.46
N THR A 13 -24.05 29.17 -1.65
CA THR A 13 -23.69 27.73 -1.64
C THR A 13 -22.18 27.49 -1.49
N ASP A 14 -21.33 28.43 -1.91
CA ASP A 14 -19.90 28.19 -2.00
C ASP A 14 -19.23 27.95 -0.65
N ALA A 15 -19.61 28.70 0.39
CA ALA A 15 -19.01 28.56 1.72
C ALA A 15 -19.31 27.21 2.40
N ALA A 16 -20.54 26.69 2.28
CA ALA A 16 -20.92 25.41 2.86
C ALA A 16 -20.32 24.23 2.07
N TRP A 17 -20.24 24.36 0.75
CA TRP A 17 -19.59 23.42 -0.15
C TRP A 17 -18.06 23.37 0.07
N ASP A 18 -17.43 24.52 0.29
CA ASP A 18 -16.01 24.62 0.62
C ASP A 18 -15.72 24.02 2.00
N GLU A 19 -16.60 24.24 2.97
CA GLU A 19 -16.46 23.64 4.30
C GLU A 19 -16.61 22.11 4.26
N GLN A 20 -17.58 21.58 3.51
CA GLN A 20 -17.71 20.14 3.29
C GLN A 20 -16.46 19.55 2.62
N LYS A 21 -15.89 20.22 1.62
CA LYS A 21 -14.64 19.79 0.97
C LYS A 21 -13.46 19.79 1.93
N ARG A 22 -13.33 20.81 2.79
CA ARG A 22 -12.30 20.86 3.84
C ARG A 22 -12.45 19.71 4.82
N GLN A 23 -13.68 19.43 5.26
CA GLN A 23 -13.97 18.31 6.15
C GLN A 23 -13.62 16.97 5.49
N HIS A 24 -14.01 16.77 4.24
CA HIS A 24 -13.67 15.57 3.48
C HIS A 24 -12.14 15.40 3.31
N ALA A 25 -11.43 16.47 2.95
CA ALA A 25 -9.97 16.45 2.83
C ALA A 25 -9.29 16.12 4.17
N LYS A 26 -9.80 16.67 5.28
CA LYS A 26 -9.31 16.38 6.64
C LYS A 26 -9.50 14.91 7.02
N LEU A 27 -10.67 14.34 6.72
CA LEU A 27 -10.95 12.92 6.99
C LEU A 27 -10.07 12.01 6.13
N LEU A 28 -9.92 12.32 4.84
CA LEU A 28 -9.08 11.57 3.92
C LEU A 28 -7.61 11.59 4.38
N ARG A 29 -7.12 12.76 4.80
CA ARG A 29 -5.77 12.92 5.35
C ARG A 29 -5.54 12.04 6.58
N ALA A 30 -6.44 12.12 7.56
CA ALA A 30 -6.34 11.31 8.78
C ALA A 30 -6.35 9.80 8.46
N SER A 31 -7.19 9.38 7.50
CA SER A 31 -7.25 7.99 7.05
C SER A 31 -5.94 7.54 6.39
N LEU A 32 -5.34 8.36 5.53
CA LEU A 32 -4.06 8.03 4.86
C LEU A 32 -2.89 8.02 5.85
N GLU A 33 -2.85 8.96 6.79
CA GLU A 33 -1.84 8.99 7.85
C GLU A 33 -1.90 7.71 8.70
N GLN A 34 -3.11 7.24 9.04
CA GLN A 34 -3.30 5.97 9.75
C GLN A 34 -2.86 4.77 8.90
N GLU A 35 -3.21 4.73 7.62
CA GLU A 35 -2.80 3.65 6.70
C GLU A 35 -1.27 3.59 6.56
N ILE A 36 -0.60 4.75 6.43
CA ILE A 36 0.87 4.84 6.38
C ILE A 36 1.46 4.29 7.68
N ALA A 37 0.97 4.71 8.84
CA ALA A 37 1.49 4.25 10.12
C ALA A 37 1.33 2.74 10.30
N GLU A 38 0.21 2.16 9.85
CA GLU A 38 -0.01 0.71 9.89
C GLU A 38 0.97 -0.04 8.97
N LEU A 39 1.17 0.46 7.74
CA LEU A 39 2.10 -0.14 6.78
C LEU A 39 3.56 -0.02 7.25
N GLU A 40 3.93 1.11 7.84
CA GLU A 40 5.25 1.32 8.45
C GLU A 40 5.47 0.36 9.62
N GLY A 41 4.47 0.17 10.49
CA GLY A 41 4.53 -0.81 11.58
C GLY A 41 4.70 -2.26 11.09
N LYS A 42 4.05 -2.64 9.99
CA LYS A 42 4.19 -3.98 9.38
C LYS A 42 5.56 -4.20 8.73
N LEU A 43 6.11 -3.15 8.13
CA LEU A 43 7.42 -3.18 7.47
C LEU A 43 8.58 -3.01 8.45
N ALA A 44 8.33 -2.44 9.62
CA ALA A 44 9.32 -2.27 10.66
C ALA A 44 9.90 -3.63 11.07
N PRO A 45 11.22 -3.70 11.32
CA PRO A 45 11.83 -4.88 11.89
C PRO A 45 11.35 -5.10 13.32
N ARG A 46 11.43 -6.36 13.78
CA ARG A 46 11.12 -6.70 15.17
C ARG A 46 12.22 -6.29 16.12
N SER A 47 11.86 -6.21 17.40
CA SER A 47 12.85 -6.05 18.46
C SER A 47 13.77 -7.28 18.53
N MET A 48 15.02 -7.06 18.97
CA MET A 48 16.00 -8.14 19.09
C MET A 48 15.51 -9.24 20.04
N ASP A 49 14.85 -8.88 21.12
CA ASP A 49 14.32 -9.83 22.11
C ASP A 49 13.27 -10.76 21.51
N GLU A 50 12.39 -10.24 20.66
CA GLU A 50 11.38 -11.04 19.95
C GLU A 50 12.03 -11.99 18.93
N ILE A 51 13.07 -11.52 18.23
CA ILE A 51 13.84 -12.34 17.28
C ILE A 51 14.52 -13.49 18.01
N MET A 52 15.23 -13.19 19.11
CA MET A 52 15.90 -14.20 19.94
C MET A 52 14.90 -15.21 20.50
N ALA A 53 13.74 -14.76 21.00
CA ALA A 53 12.70 -15.64 21.52
C ALA A 53 12.15 -16.58 20.43
N ALA A 54 11.96 -16.10 19.20
CA ALA A 54 11.49 -16.92 18.09
C ALA A 54 12.55 -17.89 17.57
N LEU A 55 13.80 -17.45 17.45
CA LEU A 55 14.91 -18.30 17.06
C LEU A 55 15.18 -19.39 18.10
N SER A 56 15.06 -19.08 19.38
CA SER A 56 15.19 -20.07 20.45
C SER A 56 14.19 -21.22 20.29
N ARG A 57 12.94 -20.92 19.93
CA ARG A 57 11.93 -21.96 19.61
C ARG A 57 12.32 -22.81 18.41
N CYS A 58 12.88 -22.20 17.37
CA CYS A 58 13.33 -22.92 16.18
C CYS A 58 14.52 -23.82 16.50
N LEU A 59 15.52 -23.26 17.19
CA LEU A 59 16.71 -23.96 17.62
C LEU A 59 16.38 -25.15 18.53
N THR A 60 15.43 -25.00 19.44
CA THR A 60 15.01 -26.08 20.36
C THR A 60 14.51 -27.32 19.61
N LEU A 61 13.87 -27.16 18.45
CA LEU A 61 13.36 -28.27 17.65
C LEU A 61 14.47 -28.97 16.85
N THR A 62 15.53 -28.25 16.49
CA THR A 62 16.62 -28.78 15.66
C THR A 62 17.90 -29.02 16.44
N ALA A 63 17.90 -28.76 17.75
CA ALA A 63 19.11 -28.77 18.56
C ALA A 63 19.68 -30.21 18.61
N PRO A 64 20.91 -30.44 18.14
CA PRO A 64 21.50 -31.76 18.19
C PRO A 64 21.77 -32.18 19.64
N THR A 65 21.68 -33.48 19.90
CA THR A 65 22.07 -34.10 21.17
C THR A 65 23.57 -33.90 21.37
N GLY A 66 23.96 -32.85 22.11
CA GLY A 66 25.35 -32.47 22.31
C GLY A 66 25.59 -30.96 22.35
N MET A 67 24.65 -30.14 21.88
CA MET A 67 24.75 -28.69 21.96
C MET A 67 24.47 -28.22 23.39
N SER A 68 25.49 -27.65 24.05
CA SER A 68 25.39 -27.13 25.40
C SER A 68 24.49 -25.88 25.46
N GLN A 69 24.12 -25.43 26.65
CA GLN A 69 23.37 -24.20 26.80
C GLN A 69 24.17 -22.97 26.35
N GLU A 70 25.49 -22.96 26.60
CA GLU A 70 26.40 -21.90 26.19
C GLU A 70 26.48 -21.80 24.67
N ASP A 71 26.65 -22.93 23.96
CA ASP A 71 26.68 -22.97 22.50
C ASP A 71 25.38 -22.43 21.89
N ARG A 72 24.23 -22.72 22.52
CA ARG A 72 22.92 -22.21 22.06
C ARG A 72 22.83 -20.70 22.22
N LEU A 73 23.31 -20.16 23.33
CA LEU A 73 23.33 -18.72 23.56
C LEU A 73 24.28 -18.02 22.59
N GLU A 74 25.47 -18.56 22.36
CA GLU A 74 26.42 -18.05 21.37
C GLU A 74 25.79 -18.04 19.98
N TRP A 75 25.19 -19.17 19.57
CA TRP A 75 24.49 -19.27 18.29
C TRP A 75 23.38 -18.22 18.17
N LEU A 76 22.53 -18.05 19.19
CA LEU A 76 21.45 -17.07 19.16
C LEU A 76 21.97 -15.64 19.08
N THR A 77 23.06 -15.33 19.78
CA THR A 77 23.67 -13.99 19.81
C THR A 77 24.24 -13.61 18.44
N ILE A 78 24.78 -14.58 17.70
CA ILE A 78 25.30 -14.37 16.34
C ILE A 78 24.18 -14.40 15.30
N ALA A 79 23.19 -15.27 15.46
CA ALA A 79 22.15 -15.50 14.46
C ALA A 79 21.03 -14.44 14.50
N ALA A 80 20.71 -13.86 15.66
CA ALA A 80 19.63 -12.88 15.77
C ALA A 80 19.88 -11.57 14.99
N PRO A 81 21.09 -10.97 15.01
CA PRO A 81 21.42 -9.79 14.20
C PRO A 81 21.21 -9.99 12.69
N GLU A 82 21.45 -11.20 12.17
CA GLU A 82 21.26 -11.50 10.73
C GLU A 82 19.80 -11.38 10.29
N LEU A 83 18.84 -11.39 11.22
CA LEU A 83 17.42 -11.21 10.95
C LEU A 83 16.90 -9.83 11.33
N ALA A 84 17.77 -8.91 11.77
CA ALA A 84 17.38 -7.59 12.26
C ALA A 84 16.73 -6.72 11.17
N ASP A 85 17.00 -6.97 9.89
CA ASP A 85 16.40 -6.22 8.77
C ASP A 85 15.11 -6.85 8.24
N LEU A 86 14.68 -8.00 8.79
CA LEU A 86 13.52 -8.71 8.28
C LEU A 86 12.21 -8.02 8.73
N PRO A 87 11.29 -7.69 7.80
CA PRO A 87 10.00 -7.09 8.15
C PRO A 87 9.17 -7.97 9.09
N SER A 88 8.58 -7.37 10.12
CA SER A 88 7.77 -8.08 11.11
C SER A 88 6.62 -8.89 10.50
N MET A 89 6.03 -8.38 9.40
CA MET A 89 4.95 -9.05 8.68
C MET A 89 5.32 -10.42 8.08
N LEU A 90 6.60 -10.66 7.77
CA LEU A 90 7.07 -11.95 7.24
C LEU A 90 7.66 -12.86 8.32
N PHE A 91 8.08 -12.28 9.44
CA PHE A 91 8.93 -12.95 10.40
C PHE A 91 8.29 -14.21 11.00
N ASP A 92 7.02 -14.14 11.42
CA ASP A 92 6.33 -15.27 12.04
C ASP A 92 6.14 -16.44 11.06
N ASP A 93 5.74 -16.14 9.83
CA ASP A 93 5.53 -17.14 8.79
C ASP A 93 6.86 -17.79 8.36
N ALA A 94 7.91 -16.98 8.22
CA ALA A 94 9.25 -17.46 7.91
C ALA A 94 9.80 -18.37 9.02
N CYS A 95 9.65 -17.99 10.28
CA CYS A 95 10.01 -18.84 11.42
C CYS A 95 9.15 -20.11 11.47
N ALA A 96 7.84 -20.03 11.18
CA ALA A 96 6.97 -21.21 11.13
C ALA A 96 7.35 -22.17 10.01
N HIS A 97 7.73 -21.64 8.84
CA HIS A 97 8.26 -22.42 7.74
C HIS A 97 9.58 -23.10 8.10
N ALA A 98 10.52 -22.38 8.72
CA ALA A 98 11.79 -22.94 9.16
C ALA A 98 11.59 -24.10 10.15
N ARG A 99 10.68 -23.97 11.12
CA ARG A 99 10.37 -25.06 12.08
C ARG A 99 9.83 -26.34 11.42
N LYS A 100 9.19 -26.24 10.26
CA LYS A 100 8.63 -27.39 9.54
C LYS A 100 9.65 -28.08 8.61
N THR A 101 10.66 -27.35 8.17
CA THR A 101 11.53 -27.75 7.05
C THR A 101 12.98 -27.99 7.46
N CYS A 102 13.46 -27.32 8.51
CA CYS A 102 14.82 -27.43 8.97
C CYS A 102 15.00 -28.62 9.91
N ASP A 103 16.05 -29.40 9.65
CA ASP A 103 16.54 -30.53 10.44
C ASP A 103 17.83 -30.19 11.20
N HIS A 104 18.45 -29.04 10.91
CA HIS A 104 19.73 -28.64 11.47
C HIS A 104 19.80 -27.12 11.73
N PRO A 105 20.42 -26.65 12.83
CA PRO A 105 20.49 -25.23 13.19
C PRO A 105 21.06 -24.33 12.08
N ALA A 106 22.10 -24.82 11.40
CA ALA A 106 22.74 -24.10 10.28
C ALA A 106 21.81 -23.80 9.09
N LYS A 107 20.68 -24.51 8.96
CA LYS A 107 19.70 -24.29 7.88
C LYS A 107 18.59 -23.29 8.26
N ILE A 108 18.42 -22.97 9.55
CA ILE A 108 17.34 -22.10 10.03
C ILE A 108 17.42 -20.71 9.39
N ILE A 109 18.57 -20.03 9.53
CA ILE A 109 18.72 -18.65 9.03
C ILE A 109 18.57 -18.59 7.50
N PRO A 110 19.25 -19.45 6.70
CA PRO A 110 19.00 -19.49 5.27
C PRO A 110 17.55 -19.76 4.88
N ALA A 111 16.83 -20.62 5.62
CA ALA A 111 15.43 -20.92 5.34
C ALA A 111 14.50 -19.74 5.64
N ILE A 112 14.81 -18.94 6.68
CA ILE A 112 14.08 -17.71 7.00
C ILE A 112 14.35 -16.63 5.95
N LEU A 113 15.62 -16.41 5.58
CA LEU A 113 15.99 -15.37 4.61
C LEU A 113 15.49 -15.67 3.18
N LYS A 114 15.39 -16.95 2.81
CA LYS A 114 14.82 -17.38 1.52
C LYS A 114 13.31 -17.57 1.55
N PHE A 115 12.64 -17.27 2.66
CA PHE A 115 11.21 -17.41 2.76
C PHE A 115 10.51 -16.38 1.86
N GLU A 116 9.78 -16.88 0.87
CA GLU A 116 8.89 -16.07 0.05
C GLU A 116 7.44 -16.41 0.43
N PRO A 117 6.60 -15.40 0.69
CA PRO A 117 5.19 -15.63 0.97
C PRO A 117 4.51 -16.24 -0.26
N SER A 118 3.57 -17.16 -0.04
CA SER A 118 2.83 -17.85 -1.11
C SER A 118 2.07 -16.91 -2.04
N ALA A 119 1.76 -15.69 -1.58
CA ALA A 119 1.00 -14.71 -2.33
C ALA A 119 1.75 -13.38 -2.41
N TYR A 120 1.82 -12.81 -3.61
CA TYR A 120 2.53 -11.56 -3.87
C TYR A 120 2.04 -10.39 -3.01
N TRP A 121 0.73 -10.30 -2.73
CA TRP A 121 0.14 -9.22 -1.94
C TRP A 121 0.53 -9.28 -0.44
N CYS A 122 0.99 -10.43 0.05
CA CYS A 122 1.54 -10.58 1.40
C CYS A 122 3.05 -10.26 1.46
N GLY A 123 3.65 -9.90 0.32
CA GLY A 123 5.07 -9.60 0.24
C GLY A 123 5.44 -8.18 0.70
N PRO A 124 6.66 -7.97 1.19
CA PRO A 124 7.15 -6.65 1.59
C PRO A 124 7.25 -5.70 0.40
N ALA A 125 7.48 -6.20 -0.82
CA ALA A 125 7.45 -5.40 -2.03
C ALA A 125 6.07 -4.77 -2.28
N HIS A 126 4.99 -5.53 -2.06
CA HIS A 126 3.63 -5.03 -2.21
C HIS A 126 3.31 -3.99 -1.12
N ALA A 127 3.65 -4.28 0.14
CA ALA A 127 3.46 -3.34 1.25
C ALA A 127 4.23 -2.02 1.02
N ARG A 128 5.48 -2.07 0.52
CA ARG A 128 6.26 -0.88 0.16
C ARG A 128 5.60 -0.08 -0.97
N LYS A 129 5.03 -0.75 -1.96
CA LYS A 129 4.28 -0.09 -3.03
C LYS A 129 3.05 0.63 -2.48
N LEU A 130 2.25 -0.04 -1.65
CA LEU A 130 1.08 0.58 -1.02
C LEU A 130 1.46 1.79 -0.17
N LEU A 131 2.56 1.70 0.58
CA LEU A 131 3.09 2.81 1.37
C LEU A 131 3.50 3.98 0.48
N ALA A 132 4.17 3.72 -0.64
CA ALA A 132 4.54 4.77 -1.60
C ALA A 132 3.29 5.42 -2.22
N ASP A 133 2.29 4.62 -2.60
CA ASP A 133 1.02 5.10 -3.14
C ASP A 133 0.24 5.94 -2.12
N ALA A 134 0.20 5.53 -0.86
CA ALA A 134 -0.45 6.27 0.23
C ALA A 134 0.27 7.61 0.51
N LYS A 135 1.61 7.61 0.53
CA LYS A 135 2.42 8.84 0.67
C LYS A 135 2.21 9.79 -0.52
N ALA A 136 2.13 9.26 -1.74
CA ALA A 136 1.84 10.05 -2.93
C ALA A 136 0.43 10.65 -2.89
N LYS A 137 -0.58 9.88 -2.46
CA LYS A 137 -1.94 10.40 -2.27
C LYS A 137 -1.98 11.52 -1.23
N LEU A 138 -1.26 11.36 -0.12
CA LEU A 138 -1.17 12.38 0.92
C LEU A 138 -0.54 13.67 0.38
N ALA A 139 0.56 13.56 -0.37
CA ALA A 139 1.21 14.72 -1.01
C ALA A 139 0.29 15.40 -2.04
N ASN A 140 -0.50 14.63 -2.79
CA ASN A 140 -1.44 15.16 -3.78
C ASN A 140 -2.62 15.92 -3.17
N ILE A 141 -2.98 15.69 -1.89
CA ILE A 141 -4.02 16.47 -1.21
C ILE A 141 -3.59 17.94 -1.08
N ASP A 142 -2.31 18.18 -0.82
CA ASP A 142 -1.75 19.52 -0.62
C ASP A 142 -1.27 20.16 -1.94
N ALA A 143 -1.24 19.40 -3.03
CA ALA A 143 -0.78 19.90 -4.33
C ALA A 143 -1.77 20.90 -4.94
N PRO A 144 -1.29 22.01 -5.54
CA PRO A 144 -2.15 22.92 -6.28
C PRO A 144 -2.80 22.14 -7.42
N ARG A 145 -4.13 22.30 -7.58
CA ARG A 145 -4.85 21.70 -8.71
C ARG A 145 -4.16 22.15 -9.99
N LEU A 146 -3.76 21.19 -10.81
CA LEU A 146 -3.30 21.49 -12.16
C LEU A 146 -4.39 22.35 -12.82
N GLN A 147 -4.00 23.52 -13.30
CA GLN A 147 -4.90 24.32 -14.13
C GLN A 147 -5.28 23.43 -15.30
N GLN A 148 -6.56 23.07 -15.35
CA GLN A 148 -7.12 22.40 -16.51
C GLN A 148 -7.01 23.43 -17.63
N THR A 149 -5.98 23.32 -18.47
CA THR A 149 -5.97 24.01 -19.76
C THR A 149 -7.12 23.39 -20.52
N VAL A 150 -8.26 24.07 -20.47
CA VAL A 150 -9.41 23.74 -21.30
C VAL A 150 -9.00 24.15 -22.69
N ASP A 151 -8.28 23.29 -23.40
CA ASP A 151 -8.11 23.45 -24.83
C ASP A 151 -9.49 23.11 -25.42
N GLU A 152 -10.31 24.14 -25.63
CA GLU A 152 -11.69 23.99 -26.11
C GLU A 152 -11.74 23.29 -27.48
N THR A 153 -10.67 23.40 -28.26
CA THR A 153 -10.39 22.68 -29.51
C THR A 153 -10.44 21.17 -29.33
N GLU A 154 -9.74 20.59 -28.34
CA GLU A 154 -9.74 19.14 -28.12
C GLU A 154 -11.11 18.62 -27.66
N LYS A 155 -11.82 19.38 -26.82
CA LYS A 155 -13.19 19.00 -26.38
C LYS A 155 -14.19 19.02 -27.54
N HIS A 156 -14.05 19.96 -28.47
CA HIS A 156 -14.91 20.02 -29.65
C HIS A 156 -14.60 18.91 -30.66
N GLU A 157 -13.33 18.55 -30.86
CA GLU A 157 -12.94 17.46 -31.76
C GLU A 157 -13.43 16.09 -31.26
N VAL A 158 -13.25 15.78 -29.97
CA VAL A 158 -13.74 14.52 -29.38
C VAL A 158 -15.27 14.45 -29.39
N GLY A 159 -15.94 15.56 -29.11
CA GLY A 159 -17.40 15.66 -29.18
C GLY A 159 -17.96 15.54 -30.59
N SER A 160 -17.23 16.03 -31.61
CA SER A 160 -17.61 15.87 -33.03
C SER A 160 -17.38 14.45 -33.51
N GLY A 161 -16.22 13.86 -33.22
CA GLY A 161 -15.90 12.49 -33.61
C GLY A 161 -16.89 11.46 -33.05
N MET A 162 -17.33 11.62 -31.80
CA MET A 162 -18.34 10.74 -31.19
C MET A 162 -19.73 10.89 -31.85
N LYS A 163 -20.10 12.11 -32.27
CA LYS A 163 -21.35 12.36 -32.99
C LYS A 163 -21.34 11.77 -34.39
N ASP A 164 -20.21 11.84 -35.08
CA ASP A 164 -20.06 11.27 -36.41
C ASP A 164 -20.07 9.73 -36.35
N LEU A 165 -19.44 9.13 -35.34
CA LEU A 165 -19.46 7.69 -35.12
C LEU A 165 -20.88 7.16 -34.79
N LEU A 166 -21.64 7.90 -33.97
CA LEU A 166 -23.05 7.58 -33.70
C LEU A 166 -23.92 7.72 -34.95
N ARG A 167 -23.64 8.71 -35.80
CA ARG A 167 -24.37 8.92 -37.05
C ARG A 167 -24.11 7.80 -38.06
N ASP A 168 -22.87 7.33 -38.16
CA ASP A 168 -22.51 6.22 -39.05
C ASP A 168 -23.05 4.88 -38.56
N LEU A 169 -23.09 4.66 -37.24
CA LEU A 169 -23.76 3.50 -36.67
C LEU A 169 -25.26 3.49 -37.01
N MET A 170 -25.96 4.63 -36.84
CA MET A 170 -27.39 4.72 -37.17
C MET A 170 -27.67 4.46 -38.65
N LYS A 171 -26.87 5.04 -39.55
CA LYS A 171 -27.01 4.83 -41.01
C LYS A 171 -26.79 3.38 -41.44
N ASN A 172 -25.83 2.69 -40.83
CA ASN A 172 -25.55 1.29 -41.15
C ASN A 172 -26.64 0.33 -40.64
N THR A 173 -27.34 0.68 -39.56
CA THR A 173 -28.54 -0.06 -39.10
C THR A 173 -29.72 0.09 -40.06
N GLU A 174 -29.90 1.26 -40.68
CA GLU A 174 -31.01 1.49 -41.63
C GLU A 174 -30.75 0.86 -43.01
N ALA A 175 -29.49 0.63 -43.38
CA ALA A 175 -29.10 -0.03 -44.64
C ALA A 175 -29.12 -1.57 -44.58
N SER A 176 -29.43 -2.16 -43.42
CA SER A 176 -29.48 -3.62 -43.19
C SER A 176 -30.91 -4.18 -43.04
N LEU A 177 -31.93 -3.41 -43.45
CA LEU A 177 -33.34 -3.82 -43.56
C LEU A 177 -33.78 -3.78 -45.03
#